data_AF-A0A1C5IVM7-F1
#
_entry.id   AF-A0A1C5IVM7-F1
#
_cell.length_a   1.000
_cell.length_b   1.000
_cell.length_c   1.000
_cell.angle_alpha   90.00
_cell.angle_beta   90.00
_cell.angle_gamma   90.00
#
_symmetry.space_group_name_H-M   'P 1'
#
loop_
_entity.id
_entity.type
_entity.pdbx_description
1 polymer ?
#
loop_
_entity_poly.entity_id
_entity_poly.type
_entity_poly.pdbx_seq_one_letter_code
_entity_poly.pdbx_strand_id
1 'polypeptide(L)'
;MARRDEPDDDLSVHELIDGPTEVISADDLAAVRAVGRRHDVSVEETHDLSGYATEDLSAHTARGGRARVELSRMPAPGALYRRALRDAVPVIGRSRRADVAPEVELAVAGVTVDRAHLAEYDRVCGFRLSDTLPATYPHVRGFPLALRLMTGPDFPIALAGVVHVGNRITVHRPVLADETLDFVTYAENLRPHERGRQVDVVLVGSVGGEEVWRGVSTYLGKGLAGGGGRRDPGERPAPPAATAHWRVTPRFGTDYARVSGDHNPIHTSRLAARLFGFPRPIAHGMWSKARCLAALESRLPEAYTVEVAFKLPVPLPTTVAFSATPGWDFALHDARTGRPHLVGAVR
;
A
#
# COMPACT_ATOMS: atom_id res chain seq x y z
N MET A 1 47.15 14.39 -12.17
CA MET A 1 46.01 14.39 -11.23
C MET A 1 44.75 14.14 -12.03
N ALA A 2 44.30 12.90 -12.13
CA ALA A 2 43.04 12.54 -12.75
C ALA A 2 41.94 12.52 -11.67
N ARG A 3 40.88 13.33 -11.82
CA ARG A 3 39.66 13.18 -11.03
C ARG A 3 38.87 12.03 -11.65
N ARG A 4 38.54 11.04 -10.84
CA ARG A 4 37.56 9.99 -11.17
C ARG A 4 36.18 10.62 -11.10
N ASP A 5 35.43 10.52 -12.19
CA ASP A 5 33.98 10.66 -12.18
C ASP A 5 33.41 9.38 -11.55
N GLU A 6 32.74 9.50 -10.40
CA GLU A 6 31.86 8.47 -9.87
C GLU A 6 30.51 8.58 -10.60
N PRO A 7 29.94 7.48 -11.13
CA PRO A 7 28.58 7.52 -11.66
C PRO A 7 27.58 7.55 -10.50
N ASP A 8 26.74 8.58 -10.51
CA ASP A 8 25.54 8.75 -9.71
C ASP A 8 24.52 7.66 -10.08
N ASP A 9 24.64 6.48 -9.47
CA ASP A 9 23.79 5.31 -9.72
C ASP A 9 22.54 5.39 -8.82
N ASP A 10 21.76 6.44 -9.04
CA ASP A 10 20.55 6.76 -8.28
C ASP A 10 19.34 6.03 -8.90
N LEU A 11 19.11 4.78 -8.48
CA LEU A 11 17.94 4.00 -8.91
C LEU A 11 16.65 4.74 -8.52
N SER A 12 15.88 5.11 -9.54
CA SER A 12 14.62 5.84 -9.40
C SER A 12 13.60 5.01 -8.61
N VAL A 13 12.65 5.65 -7.90
CA VAL A 13 11.57 4.91 -7.21
C VAL A 13 10.77 4.02 -8.18
N HIS A 14 10.77 4.37 -9.48
CA HIS A 14 10.21 3.54 -10.55
C HIS A 14 10.89 2.18 -10.67
N GLU A 15 12.21 2.13 -10.48
CA GLU A 15 13.01 0.92 -10.46
C GLU A 15 12.95 0.21 -9.10
N LEU A 16 12.26 0.74 -8.09
CA LEU A 16 12.03 0.03 -6.83
C LEU A 16 10.83 -0.93 -6.91
N ILE A 17 9.94 -0.71 -7.88
CA ILE A 17 8.60 -1.34 -7.97
C ILE A 17 8.55 -2.53 -8.94
N ASP A 18 9.37 -2.54 -10.00
CA ASP A 18 9.42 -3.65 -10.97
C ASP A 18 10.24 -4.89 -10.49
N GLY A 19 9.76 -5.60 -9.47
CA GLY A 19 10.31 -6.88 -8.97
C GLY A 19 9.22 -7.66 -8.22
N PRO A 20 9.36 -8.97 -7.98
CA PRO A 20 8.39 -9.75 -7.22
C PRO A 20 8.39 -9.30 -5.76
N THR A 21 7.60 -8.27 -5.49
CA THR A 21 7.23 -7.88 -4.15
C THR A 21 6.15 -8.84 -3.71
N GLU A 22 6.47 -9.77 -2.82
CA GLU A 22 5.49 -10.71 -2.29
C GLU A 22 4.39 -9.98 -1.52
N VAL A 23 3.30 -9.79 -2.25
CA VAL A 23 1.92 -9.69 -1.77
C VAL A 23 1.07 -10.77 -2.49
N ILE A 24 1.54 -11.32 -3.63
CA ILE A 24 0.83 -12.28 -4.51
C ILE A 24 1.87 -13.17 -5.23
N SER A 25 1.67 -14.51 -5.31
CA SER A 25 2.53 -15.41 -6.11
C SER A 25 2.14 -15.40 -7.61
N ALA A 26 2.99 -15.93 -8.48
CA ALA A 26 2.91 -15.73 -9.94
C ALA A 26 1.92 -16.65 -10.69
N ASP A 27 1.44 -17.76 -10.12
CA ASP A 27 0.40 -18.60 -10.75
C ASP A 27 -0.98 -17.90 -10.77
N ASP A 28 -1.30 -17.14 -9.71
CA ASP A 28 -2.57 -16.42 -9.56
C ASP A 28 -2.68 -15.19 -10.48
N LEU A 29 -1.54 -14.55 -10.78
CA LEU A 29 -1.44 -13.50 -11.79
C LEU A 29 -1.31 -14.05 -13.22
N ALA A 30 -0.93 -15.32 -13.40
CA ALA A 30 -0.79 -15.97 -14.70
C ALA A 30 -2.11 -16.59 -15.21
N ALA A 31 -2.96 -17.15 -14.33
CA ALA A 31 -4.29 -17.65 -14.70
C ALA A 31 -5.24 -16.55 -15.21
N VAL A 32 -5.07 -15.31 -14.71
CA VAL A 32 -5.80 -14.12 -15.20
C VAL A 32 -5.25 -13.64 -16.56
N ARG A 33 -4.04 -14.07 -16.94
CA ARG A 33 -3.34 -13.66 -18.18
C ARG A 33 -3.37 -14.71 -19.31
N ALA A 34 -3.71 -15.98 -19.08
CA ALA A 34 -3.53 -17.04 -20.07
C ALA A 34 -4.83 -17.78 -20.46
N VAL A 35 -5.14 -17.77 -21.77
CA VAL A 35 -5.92 -18.80 -22.50
C VAL A 35 -7.45 -18.72 -22.38
N GLY A 36 -8.03 -17.89 -23.25
CA GLY A 36 -9.07 -18.41 -24.14
C GLY A 36 -8.51 -19.63 -24.90
N ARG A 37 -8.97 -20.81 -24.50
CA ARG A 37 -8.83 -22.16 -25.08
C ARG A 37 -7.66 -22.46 -26.05
N ARG A 38 -6.84 -23.41 -25.57
CA ARG A 38 -6.25 -24.61 -26.22
C ARG A 38 -4.81 -24.60 -26.80
N HIS A 39 -4.12 -25.65 -26.34
CA HIS A 39 -3.15 -26.57 -26.96
C HIS A 39 -1.65 -26.25 -26.89
N ASP A 40 -1.01 -26.98 -25.97
CA ASP A 40 0.05 -27.99 -26.16
C ASP A 40 1.31 -27.57 -26.93
N VAL A 41 2.50 -27.69 -26.31
CA VAL A 41 3.61 -28.59 -26.74
C VAL A 41 4.76 -28.57 -25.71
N SER A 42 5.16 -29.79 -25.35
CA SER A 42 6.44 -30.36 -24.84
C SER A 42 7.17 -29.79 -23.62
N VAL A 43 7.04 -30.60 -22.56
CA VAL A 43 7.98 -30.90 -21.48
C VAL A 43 9.37 -31.27 -22.04
N GLU A 44 10.40 -30.45 -21.78
CA GLU A 44 11.79 -30.93 -21.64
C GLU A 44 12.81 -29.92 -21.04
N GLU A 45 12.42 -28.69 -20.65
CA GLU A 45 13.32 -27.78 -19.92
C GLU A 45 12.65 -27.18 -18.67
N THR A 46 12.43 -28.02 -17.67
CA THR A 46 11.96 -27.64 -16.33
C THR A 46 13.01 -28.01 -15.28
N HIS A 47 13.56 -27.00 -14.60
CA HIS A 47 14.08 -27.18 -13.25
C HIS A 47 13.06 -26.63 -12.24
N ASP A 48 12.33 -27.61 -11.72
CA ASP A 48 11.58 -27.75 -10.48
C ASP A 48 11.69 -26.63 -9.42
N LEU A 49 10.54 -26.05 -9.06
CA LEU A 49 10.30 -25.28 -7.82
C LEU A 49 9.03 -25.76 -7.10
N SER A 50 8.69 -27.05 -7.22
CA SER A 50 7.54 -27.67 -6.54
C SER A 50 7.82 -27.96 -5.05
N GLY A 51 8.19 -26.93 -4.27
CA GLY A 51 8.56 -27.05 -2.86
C GLY A 51 7.98 -26.04 -1.87
N TYR A 52 7.23 -25.01 -2.29
CA TYR A 52 6.76 -23.95 -1.37
C TYR A 52 5.25 -23.71 -1.40
N ALA A 53 4.47 -24.79 -1.46
CA ALA A 53 3.03 -24.76 -1.27
C ALA A 53 2.62 -25.62 -0.07
N THR A 54 2.83 -25.09 1.13
CA THR A 54 2.18 -25.46 2.40
C THR A 54 2.42 -24.24 3.31
N GLU A 55 1.47 -23.35 3.62
CA GLU A 55 0.28 -23.58 4.44
C GLU A 55 -0.64 -22.36 4.45
N ASP A 56 -1.92 -22.66 4.63
CA ASP A 56 -3.05 -21.85 5.10
C ASP A 56 -2.73 -20.50 5.79
N LEU A 57 -3.09 -19.38 5.13
CA LEU A 57 -3.00 -18.02 5.69
C LEU A 57 -4.04 -17.73 6.79
N SER A 58 -4.82 -18.74 7.24
CA SER A 58 -5.75 -18.62 8.37
C SER A 58 -5.23 -19.19 9.69
N ALA A 59 -3.98 -19.70 9.75
CA ALA A 59 -3.46 -20.37 10.94
C ALA A 59 -2.19 -19.71 11.52
N HIS A 60 -2.27 -18.50 12.10
CA HIS A 60 -1.22 -17.98 13.01
C HIS A 60 -1.83 -17.30 14.24
N THR A 61 -2.60 -18.07 15.01
CA THR A 61 -2.85 -17.79 16.43
C THR A 61 -1.86 -18.61 17.27
N ALA A 62 -0.76 -17.98 17.73
CA ALA A 62 -0.27 -18.06 19.12
C ALA A 62 1.12 -17.41 19.34
N ARG A 63 1.09 -16.24 20.01
CA ARG A 63 1.83 -15.89 21.24
C ARG A 63 3.35 -16.16 21.34
N GLY A 64 4.13 -15.22 20.82
CA GLY A 64 5.09 -14.46 21.64
C GLY A 64 4.46 -13.10 21.92
N GLY A 65 4.03 -12.83 23.16
CA GLY A 65 3.14 -11.69 23.44
C GLY A 65 3.81 -10.35 23.11
N ARG A 66 3.28 -9.62 22.13
CA ARG A 66 3.68 -8.23 21.90
C ARG A 66 3.34 -7.42 23.15
N ALA A 67 4.26 -6.57 23.60
CA ALA A 67 3.98 -5.66 24.69
C ALA A 67 2.95 -4.61 24.21
N ARG A 68 1.78 -4.57 24.84
CA ARG A 68 0.72 -3.63 24.48
C ARG A 68 0.94 -2.27 25.14
N VAL A 69 0.94 -1.22 24.33
CA VAL A 69 1.02 0.18 24.76
C VAL A 69 -0.29 0.88 24.43
N GLU A 70 -1.08 1.16 25.45
CA GLU A 70 -2.32 1.93 25.34
C GLU A 70 -2.02 3.42 25.24
N LEU A 71 -2.56 4.05 24.21
CA LEU A 71 -2.53 5.49 24.03
C LEU A 71 -3.90 6.07 24.35
N SER A 72 -3.93 7.13 25.15
CA SER A 72 -5.19 7.80 25.55
C SER A 72 -5.93 8.51 24.41
N ARG A 73 -5.26 8.74 23.27
CA ARG A 73 -5.84 9.34 22.07
C ARG A 73 -5.00 9.01 20.84
N MET A 74 -5.61 9.18 19.67
CA MET A 74 -4.93 9.04 18.39
C MET A 74 -3.73 10.01 18.27
N PRO A 75 -2.54 9.56 17.80
CA PRO A 75 -1.40 10.44 17.59
C PRO A 75 -1.69 11.57 16.59
N ALA A 76 -1.08 12.74 16.79
CA ALA A 76 -1.17 13.83 15.84
C ALA A 76 -0.21 13.61 14.64
N PRO A 77 -0.71 13.42 13.39
CA PRO A 77 0.13 13.06 12.25
C PRO A 77 1.24 14.08 11.94
N GLY A 78 0.93 15.38 12.07
CA GLY A 78 1.88 16.45 11.75
C GLY A 78 3.16 16.45 12.59
N ALA A 79 3.09 16.00 13.85
CA ALA A 79 4.28 15.84 14.68
C ALA A 79 5.16 14.67 14.24
N LEU A 80 4.53 13.59 13.73
CA LEU A 80 5.21 12.39 13.26
C LEU A 80 5.95 12.64 11.93
N TYR A 81 5.31 13.32 10.98
CA TYR A 81 5.97 13.70 9.72
C TYR A 81 7.16 14.64 9.95
N ARG A 82 7.04 15.61 10.87
CA ARG A 82 8.19 16.47 11.24
C ARG A 82 9.35 15.67 11.80
N ARG A 83 9.09 14.63 12.59
CA ARG A 83 10.12 13.73 13.12
C ARG A 83 10.76 12.92 12.00
N ALA A 84 9.95 12.31 11.14
CA ALA A 84 10.44 11.54 10.00
C ALA A 84 11.31 12.37 9.04
N LEU A 85 10.94 13.63 8.77
CA LEU A 85 11.73 14.53 7.94
C LEU A 85 13.08 14.92 8.58
N ARG A 86 13.15 15.02 9.92
CA ARG A 86 14.45 15.22 10.62
C ARG A 86 15.34 13.99 10.49
N ASP A 87 14.76 12.80 10.61
CA ASP A 87 15.47 11.52 10.47
C ASP A 87 15.84 11.21 9.01
N ALA A 88 15.29 11.95 8.03
CA ALA A 88 15.63 11.85 6.62
C ALA A 88 16.95 12.57 6.26
N VAL A 89 17.47 13.43 7.14
CA VAL A 89 18.82 14.00 6.98
C VAL A 89 19.82 12.89 7.33
N PRO A 90 20.68 12.47 6.39
CA PRO A 90 21.63 11.39 6.63
C PRO A 90 22.62 11.81 7.72
N VAL A 91 22.40 11.37 8.95
CA VAL A 91 23.45 11.33 9.94
C VAL A 91 24.30 10.11 9.60
N ILE A 92 25.53 10.38 9.15
CA ILE A 92 26.57 9.36 8.91
C ILE A 92 26.58 8.40 10.10
N GLY A 93 26.22 7.13 9.87
CA GLY A 93 26.32 6.04 10.87
C GLY A 93 25.01 5.53 11.47
N ARG A 94 23.83 6.09 11.18
CA ARG A 94 22.55 5.61 11.77
C ARG A 94 21.75 4.70 10.82
N SER A 95 22.25 3.49 10.57
CA SER A 95 21.46 2.46 9.86
C SER A 95 20.48 1.79 10.82
N ARG A 96 19.16 1.81 10.51
CA ARG A 96 18.19 0.98 11.24
C ARG A 96 18.43 -0.50 10.87
N ARG A 97 19.13 -1.22 11.76
CA ARG A 97 19.52 -2.65 11.59
C ARG A 97 18.71 -3.58 12.50
N ALA A 98 17.47 -3.23 12.82
CA ALA A 98 16.61 -4.23 13.46
C ALA A 98 16.41 -5.37 12.45
N ASP A 99 16.82 -6.57 12.86
CA ASP A 99 16.68 -7.82 12.08
C ASP A 99 15.38 -8.56 12.42
N VAL A 100 14.60 -8.00 13.35
CA VAL A 100 13.28 -8.50 13.76
C VAL A 100 12.24 -7.37 13.72
N ALA A 101 10.97 -7.74 13.55
CA ALA A 101 9.88 -6.80 13.72
C ALA A 101 9.74 -6.38 15.20
N PRO A 102 9.32 -5.14 15.50
CA PRO A 102 9.09 -4.70 16.87
C PRO A 102 8.09 -5.59 17.60
N GLU A 103 8.47 -6.06 18.80
CA GLU A 103 7.59 -6.85 19.69
C GLU A 103 6.65 -5.96 20.52
N VAL A 104 6.09 -4.92 19.88
CA VAL A 104 5.19 -3.95 20.50
C VAL A 104 3.92 -3.82 19.66
N GLU A 105 2.78 -3.69 20.32
CA GLU A 105 1.54 -3.27 19.70
C GLU A 105 1.06 -1.97 20.34
N LEU A 106 0.56 -1.04 19.52
CA LEU A 106 -0.02 0.22 19.99
C LEU A 106 -1.53 0.11 19.88
N ALA A 107 -2.24 0.58 20.90
CA ALA A 107 -3.70 0.55 20.94
C ALA A 107 -4.28 1.93 21.26
N VAL A 108 -5.44 2.24 20.67
CA VAL A 108 -6.27 3.40 20.98
C VAL A 108 -7.72 2.95 20.97
N ALA A 109 -8.44 3.18 22.07
CA ALA A 109 -9.86 2.90 22.16
C ALA A 109 -10.72 4.15 21.93
N GLY A 110 -12.00 3.98 21.64
CA GLY A 110 -12.99 5.06 21.67
C GLY A 110 -12.94 6.00 20.46
N VAL A 111 -12.50 5.54 19.30
CA VAL A 111 -12.41 6.37 18.09
C VAL A 111 -13.78 6.50 17.43
N THR A 112 -14.37 7.69 17.55
CA THR A 112 -15.64 8.03 16.88
C THR A 112 -15.42 8.52 15.45
N VAL A 113 -16.45 8.32 14.63
CA VAL A 113 -16.49 8.81 13.25
C VAL A 113 -17.11 10.20 13.20
N ASP A 114 -16.34 11.15 12.67
CA ASP A 114 -16.90 12.45 12.27
C ASP A 114 -17.57 12.29 10.90
N ARG A 115 -18.89 12.46 10.85
CA ARG A 115 -19.70 12.32 9.63
C ARG A 115 -19.37 13.39 8.58
N ALA A 116 -18.96 14.59 8.97
CA ALA A 116 -18.53 15.62 8.03
C ALA A 116 -17.21 15.23 7.37
N HIS A 117 -16.27 14.71 8.16
CA HIS A 117 -15.01 14.16 7.67
C HIS A 117 -15.22 12.95 6.75
N LEU A 118 -16.11 12.02 7.13
CA LEU A 118 -16.48 10.87 6.28
C LEU A 118 -17.02 11.36 4.93
N ALA A 119 -17.94 12.33 4.93
CA ALA A 119 -18.49 12.86 3.70
C ALA A 119 -17.44 13.57 2.81
N GLU A 120 -16.45 14.24 3.39
CA GLU A 120 -15.32 14.80 2.62
C GLU A 120 -14.46 13.69 2.01
N TYR A 121 -14.13 12.66 2.80
CA TYR A 121 -13.40 11.48 2.33
C TYR A 121 -14.11 10.80 1.16
N ASP A 122 -15.42 10.56 1.30
CA ASP A 122 -16.26 9.93 0.28
C ASP A 122 -16.25 10.74 -1.01
N ARG A 123 -16.34 12.07 -0.95
CA ARG A 123 -16.29 12.93 -2.14
C ARG A 123 -14.93 12.89 -2.83
N VAL A 124 -13.83 12.89 -2.06
CA VAL A 124 -12.47 12.88 -2.62
C VAL A 124 -12.14 11.54 -3.29
N CYS A 125 -12.58 10.43 -2.70
CA CYS A 125 -12.41 9.08 -3.26
C CYS A 125 -13.50 8.75 -4.30
N GLY A 126 -14.63 9.44 -4.22
CA GLY A 126 -15.85 9.30 -5.01
C GLY A 126 -16.70 8.08 -4.67
N PHE A 127 -16.76 7.70 -3.40
CA PHE A 127 -17.79 6.83 -2.84
C PHE A 127 -19.14 7.56 -2.79
N ARG A 128 -20.24 6.81 -2.70
CA ARG A 128 -21.54 7.38 -2.29
C ARG A 128 -21.50 7.77 -0.82
N LEU A 129 -22.22 8.85 -0.48
CA LEU A 129 -22.47 9.21 0.92
C LEU A 129 -23.43 8.19 1.53
N SER A 130 -22.99 7.50 2.57
CA SER A 130 -23.79 6.53 3.31
C SER A 130 -23.37 6.46 4.76
N ASP A 131 -24.18 5.80 5.59
CA ASP A 131 -23.82 5.54 6.99
C ASP A 131 -22.88 4.34 7.14
N THR A 132 -22.65 3.56 6.09
CA THR A 132 -21.64 2.50 6.08
C THR A 132 -20.29 3.07 5.68
N LEU A 133 -19.26 2.79 6.48
CA LEU A 133 -17.90 3.23 6.21
C LEU A 133 -17.35 2.50 4.96
N PRO A 134 -16.73 3.22 4.01
CA PRO A 134 -15.94 2.56 2.96
C PRO A 134 -14.81 1.76 3.59
N ALA A 135 -14.49 0.59 3.03
CA ALA A 135 -13.45 -0.30 3.60
C ALA A 135 -12.06 0.34 3.74
N THR A 136 -11.78 1.41 3.00
CA THR A 136 -10.51 2.15 3.10
C THR A 136 -10.52 3.25 4.16
N TYR A 137 -11.70 3.61 4.71
CA TYR A 137 -11.83 4.68 5.70
C TYR A 137 -11.26 4.30 7.09
N PRO A 138 -11.48 3.08 7.64
CA PRO A 138 -10.82 2.69 8.89
C PRO A 138 -9.29 2.75 8.82
N HIS A 139 -8.69 2.42 7.66
CA HIS A 139 -7.26 2.61 7.43
C HIS A 139 -6.84 4.07 7.66
N VAL A 140 -7.56 5.02 7.06
CA VAL A 140 -7.31 6.46 7.24
C VAL A 140 -7.42 6.87 8.71
N ARG A 141 -8.43 6.37 9.42
CA ARG A 141 -8.67 6.73 10.82
C ARG A 141 -7.62 6.15 11.78
N GLY A 142 -7.13 4.94 11.51
CA GLY A 142 -6.08 4.30 12.31
C GLY A 142 -4.64 4.56 11.83
N PHE A 143 -4.45 5.14 10.64
CA PHE A 143 -3.12 5.40 10.08
C PHE A 143 -2.18 6.20 11.00
N PRO A 144 -2.62 7.21 11.78
CA PRO A 144 -1.73 7.91 12.70
C PRO A 144 -1.10 6.99 13.76
N LEU A 145 -1.80 5.92 14.16
CA LEU A 145 -1.29 4.90 15.07
C LEU A 145 -0.19 4.07 14.39
N ALA A 146 -0.44 3.61 13.16
CA ALA A 146 0.55 2.91 12.35
C ALA A 146 1.80 3.77 12.10
N LEU A 147 1.61 5.06 11.78
CA LEU A 147 2.70 6.00 11.59
C LEU A 147 3.53 6.21 12.88
N ARG A 148 2.89 6.19 14.06
CA ARG A 148 3.60 6.27 15.35
C ARG A 148 4.48 5.04 15.60
N LEU A 149 4.02 3.86 15.18
CA LEU A 149 4.81 2.63 15.20
C LEU A 149 6.00 2.71 14.24
N MET A 150 5.76 3.10 12.98
CA MET A 150 6.79 3.19 11.93
C MET A 150 7.89 4.23 12.22
N THR A 151 7.54 5.29 12.95
CA THR A 151 8.49 6.32 13.40
C THR A 151 9.17 5.98 14.74
N GLY A 152 8.86 4.82 15.31
CA GLY A 152 9.55 4.26 16.47
C GLY A 152 11.03 3.98 16.19
N PRO A 153 11.90 4.04 17.22
CA PRO A 153 13.33 3.77 17.07
C PRO A 153 13.62 2.33 16.62
N ASP A 154 12.79 1.37 17.05
CA ASP A 154 12.98 -0.06 16.80
C ASP A 154 12.39 -0.52 15.45
N PHE A 155 11.72 0.37 14.72
CA PHE A 155 11.11 0.01 13.44
C PHE A 155 12.19 -0.22 12.37
N PRO A 156 12.19 -1.36 11.65
CA PRO A 156 13.35 -1.84 10.89
C PRO A 156 13.65 -1.06 9.60
N ILE A 157 12.73 -0.19 9.17
CA ILE A 157 12.81 0.56 7.92
C ILE A 157 12.75 2.07 8.20
N ALA A 158 13.59 2.85 7.54
CA ALA A 158 13.50 4.30 7.60
C ALA A 158 12.25 4.78 6.85
N LEU A 159 11.48 5.71 7.43
CA LEU A 159 10.28 6.25 6.77
C LEU A 159 10.64 7.06 5.51
N ALA A 160 11.82 7.69 5.50
CA ALA A 160 12.32 8.39 4.33
C ALA A 160 12.60 7.40 3.20
N GLY A 161 11.88 7.55 2.08
CA GLY A 161 12.04 6.69 0.91
C GLY A 161 11.39 5.30 1.03
N VAL A 162 10.59 5.04 2.07
CA VAL A 162 9.77 3.82 2.15
C VAL A 162 8.70 3.85 1.05
N VAL A 163 8.45 2.70 0.45
CA VAL A 163 7.44 2.54 -0.60
C VAL A 163 6.34 1.62 -0.10
N HIS A 164 5.09 2.06 -0.22
CA HIS A 164 3.92 1.21 0.03
C HIS A 164 3.66 0.38 -1.22
N VAL A 165 3.88 -0.93 -1.13
CA VAL A 165 3.95 -1.83 -2.29
C VAL A 165 2.71 -2.72 -2.43
N GLY A 166 1.96 -2.94 -1.34
CA GLY A 166 0.65 -3.54 -1.41
C GLY A 166 -0.15 -3.40 -0.12
N ASN A 167 -1.45 -3.65 -0.23
CA ASN A 167 -2.40 -3.47 0.86
C ASN A 167 -3.54 -4.49 0.78
N ARG A 168 -3.72 -5.27 1.84
CA ARG A 168 -4.85 -6.19 2.03
C ARG A 168 -5.79 -5.60 3.07
N ILE A 169 -7.08 -5.56 2.78
CA ILE A 169 -8.12 -5.17 3.73
C ILE A 169 -9.17 -6.26 3.77
N THR A 170 -9.45 -6.80 4.95
CA THR A 170 -10.55 -7.71 5.23
C THR A 170 -11.62 -6.96 6.01
N VAL A 171 -12.84 -6.98 5.49
CA VAL A 171 -14.05 -6.47 6.13
C VAL A 171 -14.85 -7.69 6.58
N HIS A 172 -15.07 -7.86 7.88
CA HIS A 172 -15.81 -8.99 8.42
C HIS A 172 -17.32 -8.75 8.42
N ARG A 173 -17.71 -7.48 8.54
CA ARG A 173 -19.08 -6.98 8.36
C ARG A 173 -19.07 -5.49 8.03
N PRO A 174 -20.18 -4.91 7.52
CA PRO A 174 -20.32 -3.48 7.38
C PRO A 174 -20.09 -2.79 8.74
N VAL A 175 -19.31 -1.70 8.72
CA VAL A 175 -19.07 -0.85 9.88
C VAL A 175 -19.85 0.44 9.67
N LEU A 176 -20.64 0.85 10.66
CA LEU A 176 -21.49 2.03 10.59
C LEU A 176 -20.81 3.27 11.19
N ALA A 177 -21.23 4.44 10.73
CA ALA A 177 -20.67 5.74 11.12
C ALA A 177 -21.09 6.20 12.53
N ASP A 178 -22.02 5.52 13.19
CA ASP A 178 -22.37 5.73 14.60
C ASP A 178 -21.66 4.74 15.54
N GLU A 179 -20.97 3.74 15.01
CA GLU A 179 -20.14 2.84 15.80
C GLU A 179 -18.86 3.54 16.31
N THR A 180 -18.41 3.09 17.47
CA THR A 180 -17.13 3.51 18.05
C THR A 180 -16.10 2.42 17.83
N LEU A 181 -14.97 2.77 17.21
CA LEU A 181 -13.91 1.85 16.83
C LEU A 181 -12.76 1.89 17.85
N ASP A 182 -12.24 0.72 18.17
CA ASP A 182 -10.95 0.56 18.81
C ASP A 182 -9.94 0.12 17.76
N PHE A 183 -8.73 0.67 17.80
CA PHE A 183 -7.65 0.33 16.89
C PHE A 183 -6.47 -0.28 17.63
N VAL A 184 -5.92 -1.36 17.06
CA VAL A 184 -4.63 -1.94 17.45
C VAL A 184 -3.73 -2.01 16.22
N THR A 185 -2.47 -1.63 16.35
CA THR A 185 -1.48 -1.79 15.27
C THR A 185 -0.19 -2.42 15.77
N TYR A 186 0.42 -3.22 14.92
CA TYR A 186 1.71 -3.85 15.15
C TYR A 186 2.40 -4.13 13.82
N ALA A 187 3.67 -4.50 13.87
CA ALA A 187 4.43 -4.90 12.71
C ALA A 187 4.79 -6.39 12.79
N GLU A 188 4.89 -7.03 11.63
CA GLU A 188 5.29 -8.43 11.51
C GLU A 188 5.89 -8.72 10.13
N ASN A 189 6.29 -9.97 9.93
CA ASN A 189 6.77 -10.47 8.64
C ASN A 189 7.87 -9.60 8.01
N LEU A 190 8.86 -9.21 8.82
CA LEU A 190 10.08 -8.59 8.31
C LEU A 190 10.85 -9.62 7.48
N ARG A 191 11.01 -9.35 6.19
CA ARG A 191 11.60 -10.29 5.24
C ARG A 191 12.55 -9.61 4.25
N PRO A 192 13.59 -10.30 3.77
CA PRO A 192 14.44 -9.80 2.70
C PRO A 192 13.64 -9.63 1.40
N HIS A 193 14.08 -8.69 0.56
CA HIS A 193 13.57 -8.49 -0.79
C HIS A 193 14.74 -8.11 -1.69
N GLU A 194 14.69 -8.43 -2.99
CA GLU A 194 15.77 -8.13 -3.96
C GLU A 194 16.24 -6.66 -3.92
N ARG A 195 15.37 -5.75 -3.45
CA ARG A 195 15.60 -4.29 -3.39
C ARG A 195 15.73 -3.72 -1.98
N GLY A 196 15.83 -4.57 -0.97
CA GLY A 196 15.97 -4.18 0.43
C GLY A 196 15.23 -5.12 1.36
N ARG A 197 14.32 -4.58 2.17
CA ARG A 197 13.54 -5.35 3.15
C ARG A 197 12.09 -4.92 3.14
N GLN A 198 11.20 -5.88 3.36
CA GLN A 198 9.77 -5.65 3.49
C GLN A 198 9.32 -5.91 4.91
N VAL A 199 8.35 -5.13 5.38
CA VAL A 199 7.67 -5.35 6.65
C VAL A 199 6.19 -5.11 6.46
N ASP A 200 5.37 -5.91 7.12
CA ASP A 200 3.94 -5.73 7.14
C ASP A 200 3.54 -4.95 8.40
N VAL A 201 2.73 -3.92 8.22
CA VAL A 201 2.11 -3.16 9.32
C VAL A 201 0.64 -3.50 9.33
N VAL A 202 0.22 -4.17 10.40
CA VAL A 202 -1.16 -4.59 10.62
C VAL A 202 -1.88 -3.53 11.43
N LEU A 203 -3.11 -3.24 11.04
CA LEU A 203 -4.05 -2.38 11.75
C LEU A 203 -5.38 -3.15 11.87
N VAL A 204 -5.82 -3.36 13.10
CA VAL A 204 -7.07 -4.04 13.43
C VAL A 204 -8.05 -3.00 13.95
N GLY A 205 -9.28 -3.02 13.43
CA GLY A 205 -10.40 -2.22 13.89
C GLY A 205 -11.45 -3.12 14.54
N SER A 206 -11.86 -2.79 15.76
CA SER A 206 -12.82 -3.55 16.54
C SER A 206 -13.98 -2.70 17.04
N VAL A 207 -15.15 -3.30 17.21
CA VAL A 207 -16.32 -2.69 17.86
C VAL A 207 -16.78 -3.62 18.97
N GLY A 208 -16.89 -3.11 20.20
CA GLY A 208 -17.31 -3.93 21.35
C GLY A 208 -16.38 -5.12 21.63
N GLY A 209 -15.10 -5.03 21.24
CA GLY A 209 -14.11 -6.11 21.38
C GLY A 209 -14.11 -7.14 20.25
N GLU A 210 -15.03 -7.06 19.28
CA GLU A 210 -15.05 -7.92 18.09
C GLU A 210 -14.25 -7.27 16.96
N GLU A 211 -13.37 -8.02 16.29
CA GLU A 211 -12.69 -7.56 15.07
C GLU A 211 -13.70 -7.44 13.91
N VAL A 212 -13.90 -6.23 13.42
CA VAL A 212 -14.82 -5.96 12.30
C VAL A 212 -14.08 -5.63 11.01
N TRP A 213 -12.81 -5.23 11.14
CA TRP A 213 -11.98 -4.77 10.05
C TRP A 213 -10.50 -5.06 10.32
N ARG A 214 -9.77 -5.48 9.30
CA ARG A 214 -8.31 -5.69 9.37
C ARG A 214 -7.64 -5.18 8.11
N GLY A 215 -6.60 -4.38 8.27
CA GLY A 215 -5.75 -3.89 7.20
C GLY A 215 -4.30 -4.33 7.39
N VAL A 216 -3.67 -4.79 6.32
CA VAL A 216 -2.24 -5.11 6.27
C VAL A 216 -1.60 -4.26 5.18
N SER A 217 -0.63 -3.43 5.56
CA SER A 217 0.11 -2.56 4.64
C SER A 217 1.55 -3.04 4.55
N THR A 218 1.99 -3.43 3.35
CA THR A 218 3.34 -3.91 3.10
C THR A 218 4.22 -2.76 2.66
N TYR A 219 5.30 -2.52 3.39
CA TYR A 219 6.25 -1.44 3.15
C TYR A 219 7.62 -1.98 2.75
N LEU A 220 8.18 -1.45 1.67
CA LEU A 220 9.52 -1.75 1.18
C LEU A 220 10.47 -0.61 1.53
N GLY A 221 11.50 -0.92 2.30
CA GLY A 221 12.63 -0.04 2.58
C GLY A 221 13.81 -0.34 1.66
N LYS A 222 14.44 0.70 1.10
CA LYS A 222 15.63 0.55 0.26
C LYS A 222 16.80 -0.09 1.04
N GLY A 223 17.44 -1.09 0.45
CA GLY A 223 18.73 -1.63 0.90
C GLY A 223 19.92 -0.93 0.23
N LEU A 224 21.12 -1.05 0.81
CA LEU A 224 22.37 -0.71 0.11
C LEU A 224 22.53 -1.70 -1.05
N ALA A 225 22.60 -1.17 -2.27
CA ALA A 225 22.66 -1.84 -3.57
C ALA A 225 22.97 -3.35 -3.57
N GLY A 226 21.97 -4.15 -3.95
CA GLY A 226 22.16 -5.41 -4.66
C GLY A 226 21.72 -5.19 -6.10
N GLY A 227 22.63 -5.35 -7.06
CA GLY A 227 22.42 -5.09 -8.50
C GLY A 227 21.36 -5.99 -9.13
N GLY A 228 20.08 -5.71 -8.89
CA GLY A 228 18.99 -6.28 -9.65
C GLY A 228 19.01 -5.70 -11.05
N GLY A 229 19.48 -6.48 -12.04
CA GLY A 229 19.53 -6.07 -13.43
C GLY A 229 18.19 -5.52 -13.91
N ARG A 230 18.23 -4.47 -14.75
CA ARG A 230 17.05 -3.96 -15.47
C ARG A 230 16.41 -5.13 -16.22
N ARG A 231 15.25 -5.61 -15.73
CA ARG A 231 14.42 -6.49 -16.55
C ARG A 231 13.95 -5.68 -17.75
N ASP A 232 14.30 -6.16 -18.93
CA ASP A 232 13.82 -5.62 -20.19
C ASP A 232 12.28 -5.59 -20.14
N PRO A 233 11.60 -4.51 -20.55
CA PRO A 233 10.16 -4.49 -20.59
C PRO A 233 9.73 -5.41 -21.73
N GLY A 234 9.62 -6.72 -21.46
CA GLY A 234 8.98 -7.67 -22.36
C GLY A 234 7.59 -7.16 -22.76
N GLU A 235 7.10 -7.56 -23.92
CA GLU A 235 5.78 -7.17 -24.42
C GLU A 235 4.72 -7.35 -23.33
N ARG A 236 4.23 -6.22 -22.80
CA ARG A 236 3.18 -6.20 -21.80
C ARG A 236 1.86 -6.36 -22.54
N PRO A 237 1.03 -7.37 -22.20
CA PRO A 237 -0.30 -7.49 -22.78
C PRO A 237 -1.08 -6.18 -22.65
N ALA A 238 -1.84 -5.83 -23.67
CA ALA A 238 -2.68 -4.65 -23.63
C ALA A 238 -3.64 -4.73 -22.42
N PRO A 239 -3.85 -3.63 -21.68
CA PRO A 239 -4.79 -3.64 -20.57
C PRO A 239 -6.19 -4.09 -21.01
N PRO A 240 -6.96 -4.73 -20.11
CA PRO A 240 -8.38 -4.98 -20.36
C PRO A 240 -9.07 -3.67 -20.75
N ALA A 241 -10.13 -3.77 -21.56
CA ALA A 241 -10.90 -2.62 -21.99
C ALA A 241 -11.36 -1.81 -20.76
N ALA A 242 -11.04 -0.52 -20.76
CA ALA A 242 -11.37 0.37 -19.65
C ALA A 242 -12.89 0.55 -19.55
N THR A 243 -13.44 0.34 -18.36
CA THR A 243 -14.84 0.58 -18.04
C THR A 243 -15.08 2.02 -17.57
N ALA A 244 -14.04 2.72 -17.13
CA ALA A 244 -14.10 4.12 -16.77
C ALA A 244 -12.76 4.85 -16.99
N HIS A 245 -12.84 6.15 -17.23
CA HIS A 245 -11.69 7.04 -17.28
C HIS A 245 -11.85 8.16 -16.25
N TRP A 246 -10.82 8.42 -15.44
CA TRP A 246 -10.86 9.45 -14.41
C TRP A 246 -9.72 10.44 -14.59
N ARG A 247 -10.07 11.72 -14.68
CA ARG A 247 -9.09 12.80 -14.67
C ARG A 247 -8.66 13.08 -13.25
N VAL A 248 -7.36 12.95 -13.00
CA VAL A 248 -6.73 13.23 -11.70
C VAL A 248 -5.98 14.55 -11.81
N THR A 249 -6.60 15.60 -11.28
CA THR A 249 -6.02 16.94 -11.19
C THR A 249 -4.93 17.02 -10.11
N PRO A 250 -4.05 18.05 -10.12
CA PRO A 250 -3.05 18.23 -9.08
C PRO A 250 -3.66 18.46 -7.69
N ARG A 251 -4.87 19.02 -7.65
CA ARG A 251 -5.59 19.33 -6.40
C ARG A 251 -5.94 18.06 -5.60
N PHE A 252 -6.08 16.90 -6.27
CA PHE A 252 -6.35 15.64 -5.58
C PHE A 252 -5.28 15.28 -4.55
N GLY A 253 -4.00 15.54 -4.83
CA GLY A 253 -2.93 15.27 -3.88
C GLY A 253 -3.12 16.05 -2.58
N THR A 254 -3.52 17.32 -2.66
CA THR A 254 -3.79 18.15 -1.47
C THR A 254 -5.12 17.84 -0.79
N ASP A 255 -6.18 17.56 -1.56
CA ASP A 255 -7.49 17.26 -0.99
C ASP A 255 -7.49 15.89 -0.28
N TYR A 256 -6.83 14.87 -0.86
CA TYR A 256 -6.66 13.58 -0.20
C TYR A 256 -5.73 13.65 1.01
N ALA A 257 -4.64 14.43 0.96
CA ALA A 257 -3.77 14.63 2.12
C ALA A 257 -4.54 15.19 3.33
N ARG A 258 -5.48 16.11 3.09
CA ARG A 258 -6.33 16.72 4.14
C ARG A 258 -7.19 15.67 4.84
N VAL A 259 -7.90 14.82 4.08
CA VAL A 259 -8.82 13.82 4.64
C VAL A 259 -8.13 12.53 5.10
N SER A 260 -6.95 12.21 4.57
CA SER A 260 -6.19 11.02 4.98
C SER A 260 -5.26 11.27 6.16
N GLY A 261 -4.87 12.53 6.38
CA GLY A 261 -3.77 12.87 7.28
C GLY A 261 -2.39 12.55 6.70
N ASP A 262 -2.30 11.92 5.52
CA ASP A 262 -1.03 11.63 4.84
C ASP A 262 -0.51 12.85 4.09
N HIS A 263 0.28 13.64 4.81
CA HIS A 263 0.90 14.86 4.31
C HIS A 263 2.31 14.63 3.75
N ASN A 264 2.63 13.41 3.28
CA ASN A 264 3.91 13.16 2.65
C ASN A 264 4.15 14.15 1.48
N PRO A 265 5.23 14.96 1.52
CA PRO A 265 5.46 16.03 0.55
C PRO A 265 5.54 15.58 -0.92
N ILE A 266 5.82 14.31 -1.20
CA ILE A 266 5.85 13.77 -2.56
C ILE A 266 4.49 13.86 -3.28
N HIS A 267 3.39 14.03 -2.53
CA HIS A 267 2.03 14.15 -3.08
C HIS A 267 1.57 15.59 -3.27
N THR A 268 2.17 16.54 -2.56
CA THR A 268 1.68 17.92 -2.46
C THR A 268 2.66 18.97 -2.97
N SER A 269 3.95 18.68 -3.05
CA SER A 269 5.00 19.63 -3.43
C SER A 269 5.83 19.13 -4.61
N ARG A 270 5.94 19.95 -5.66
CA ARG A 270 6.81 19.66 -6.82
C ARG A 270 8.29 19.58 -6.42
N LEU A 271 8.74 20.45 -5.51
CA LEU A 271 10.13 20.49 -5.07
C LEU A 271 10.47 19.21 -4.30
N ALA A 272 9.61 18.82 -3.36
CA ALA A 272 9.84 17.60 -2.59
C ALA A 272 9.73 16.35 -3.47
N ALA A 273 8.74 16.27 -4.36
CA ALA A 273 8.64 15.17 -5.32
C ALA A 273 9.94 14.99 -6.12
N ARG A 274 10.54 16.09 -6.61
CA ARG A 274 11.84 16.07 -7.30
C ARG A 274 12.98 15.60 -6.42
N LEU A 275 13.04 16.05 -5.17
CA LEU A 275 14.04 15.62 -4.19
C LEU A 275 13.98 14.11 -3.93
N PHE A 276 12.80 13.50 -4.07
CA PHE A 276 12.59 12.05 -3.94
C PHE A 276 12.56 11.31 -5.28
N GLY A 277 13.07 11.91 -6.36
CA GLY A 277 13.24 11.26 -7.66
C GLY A 277 12.01 11.24 -8.56
N PHE A 278 10.95 11.99 -8.24
CA PHE A 278 9.76 12.10 -9.07
C PHE A 278 9.74 13.43 -9.86
N PRO A 279 9.50 13.41 -11.18
CA PRO A 279 9.47 14.64 -11.97
C PRO A 279 8.31 15.58 -11.57
N ARG A 280 7.25 15.02 -10.98
CA ARG A 280 6.02 15.68 -10.55
C ARG A 280 5.46 15.00 -9.30
N PRO A 281 4.57 15.65 -8.53
CA PRO A 281 3.83 15.00 -7.46
C PRO A 281 3.06 13.78 -7.96
N ILE A 282 2.91 12.79 -7.10
CA ILE A 282 2.19 11.54 -7.42
C ILE A 282 0.92 11.43 -6.55
N ALA A 283 -0.11 10.74 -7.03
CA ALA A 283 -1.28 10.43 -6.22
C ALA A 283 -0.93 9.43 -5.11
N HIS A 284 -1.64 9.47 -3.98
CA HIS A 284 -1.50 8.49 -2.91
C HIS A 284 -1.96 7.10 -3.37
N GLY A 285 -1.23 6.05 -3.02
CA GLY A 285 -1.62 4.67 -3.34
C GLY A 285 -3.01 4.32 -2.76
N MET A 286 -3.25 4.70 -1.50
CA MET A 286 -4.54 4.45 -0.85
C MET A 286 -5.70 5.20 -1.50
N TRP A 287 -5.48 6.38 -2.10
CA TRP A 287 -6.50 7.04 -2.93
C TRP A 287 -6.83 6.20 -4.17
N SER A 288 -5.82 5.64 -4.86
CA SER A 288 -6.04 4.76 -6.02
C SER A 288 -6.86 3.53 -5.64
N LYS A 289 -6.54 2.88 -4.51
CA LYS A 289 -7.32 1.74 -3.99
C LYS A 289 -8.76 2.15 -3.67
N ALA A 290 -8.93 3.25 -2.94
CA ALA A 290 -10.24 3.79 -2.57
C ALA A 290 -11.09 4.11 -3.80
N ARG A 291 -10.50 4.77 -4.80
CA ARG A 291 -11.18 5.14 -6.05
C ARG A 291 -11.63 3.91 -6.84
N CYS A 292 -10.82 2.86 -6.90
CA CYS A 292 -11.21 1.58 -7.52
C CYS A 292 -12.36 0.92 -6.77
N LEU A 293 -12.30 0.86 -5.43
CA LEU A 293 -13.39 0.29 -4.62
C LEU A 293 -14.68 1.09 -4.73
N ALA A 294 -14.61 2.41 -4.82
CA ALA A 294 -15.77 3.26 -5.05
C ALA A 294 -16.48 2.92 -6.37
N ALA A 295 -15.72 2.55 -7.41
CA ALA A 295 -16.30 2.10 -8.68
C ALA A 295 -16.94 0.69 -8.60
N LEU A 296 -16.60 -0.08 -7.56
CA LEU A 296 -17.12 -1.43 -7.32
C LEU A 296 -18.20 -1.48 -6.24
N GLU A 297 -18.38 -0.40 -5.47
CA GLU A 297 -19.10 -0.39 -4.18
C GLU A 297 -20.53 -0.92 -4.25
N SER A 298 -21.22 -0.73 -5.37
CA SER A 298 -22.62 -1.13 -5.54
C SER A 298 -22.82 -2.64 -5.62
N ARG A 299 -21.73 -3.39 -5.81
CA ARG A 299 -21.75 -4.83 -5.97
C ARG A 299 -21.01 -5.56 -4.84
N LEU A 300 -20.27 -4.83 -4.00
CA LEU A 300 -19.45 -5.45 -2.95
C LEU A 300 -20.36 -6.19 -1.96
N PRO A 301 -20.01 -7.41 -1.54
CA PRO A 301 -20.72 -8.09 -0.47
C PRO A 301 -20.48 -7.38 0.87
N GLU A 302 -21.24 -7.77 1.89
CA GLU A 302 -21.12 -7.22 3.25
C GLU A 302 -19.79 -7.55 3.92
N ALA A 303 -19.23 -8.73 3.64
CA ALA A 303 -17.94 -9.20 4.09
C ALA A 303 -17.08 -9.62 2.89
N TYR A 304 -15.84 -9.16 2.85
CA TYR A 304 -14.91 -9.44 1.75
C TYR A 304 -13.47 -9.13 2.14
N THR A 305 -12.54 -9.63 1.32
CA THR A 305 -11.17 -9.13 1.31
C THR A 305 -10.85 -8.45 -0.01
N VAL A 306 -10.25 -7.27 0.06
CA VAL A 306 -9.65 -6.58 -1.08
C VAL A 306 -8.14 -6.48 -0.94
N GLU A 307 -7.45 -7.02 -1.93
CA GLU A 307 -5.99 -6.97 -2.06
C GLU A 307 -5.60 -6.10 -3.24
N VAL A 308 -4.52 -5.33 -3.07
CA VAL A 308 -3.91 -4.58 -4.15
C VAL A 308 -2.39 -4.67 -4.11
N ALA A 309 -1.79 -4.72 -5.28
CA ALA A 309 -0.37 -4.45 -5.49
C ALA A 309 -0.22 -3.10 -6.19
N PHE A 310 0.52 -2.19 -5.57
CA PHE A 310 0.87 -0.92 -6.18
C PHE A 310 2.01 -1.16 -7.19
N LYS A 311 1.75 -0.77 -8.43
CA LYS A 311 2.73 -0.79 -9.52
C LYS A 311 3.26 0.63 -9.68
N LEU A 312 3.30 1.18 -10.89
CA LEU A 312 3.93 2.47 -11.10
C LEU A 312 3.14 3.61 -10.41
N PRO A 313 3.83 4.62 -9.86
CA PRO A 313 3.18 5.80 -9.30
C PRO A 313 2.26 6.50 -10.32
N VAL A 314 1.18 7.11 -9.84
CA VAL A 314 0.25 7.90 -10.65
C VAL A 314 0.72 9.36 -10.66
N PRO A 315 1.40 9.87 -11.71
CA PRO A 315 1.87 11.25 -11.73
C PRO A 315 0.71 12.24 -11.85
N LEU A 316 0.80 13.40 -11.21
CA LEU A 316 -0.20 14.45 -11.27
C LEU A 316 0.24 15.61 -12.17
N PRO A 317 -0.65 16.18 -13.00
CA PRO A 317 -1.97 15.64 -13.38
C PRO A 317 -1.84 14.46 -14.36
N THR A 318 -2.87 13.60 -14.39
CA THR A 318 -3.01 12.53 -15.40
C THR A 318 -4.48 12.13 -15.61
N THR A 319 -4.73 11.25 -16.57
CA THR A 319 -5.98 10.50 -16.69
C THR A 319 -5.68 9.03 -16.48
N VAL A 320 -6.39 8.39 -15.57
CA VAL A 320 -6.29 6.95 -15.32
C VAL A 320 -7.47 6.22 -15.93
N ALA A 321 -7.21 5.02 -16.44
CA ALA A 321 -8.19 4.09 -16.98
C ALA A 321 -8.40 2.95 -15.98
N PHE A 322 -9.66 2.73 -15.60
CA PHE A 322 -10.07 1.65 -14.70
C PHE A 322 -10.70 0.53 -15.50
N SER A 323 -10.38 -0.70 -15.13
CA SER A 323 -10.98 -1.91 -15.67
C SER A 323 -11.32 -2.86 -14.53
N ALA A 324 -12.42 -3.58 -14.63
CA ALA A 324 -12.79 -4.65 -13.71
C ALA A 324 -13.38 -5.82 -14.49
N THR A 325 -13.08 -7.04 -14.05
CA THR A 325 -13.65 -8.26 -14.60
C THR A 325 -14.92 -8.65 -13.82
N PRO A 326 -15.77 -9.52 -14.38
CA PRO A 326 -16.86 -10.14 -13.62
C PRO A 326 -16.36 -10.98 -12.42
N GLY A 327 -15.11 -11.45 -12.46
CA GLY A 327 -14.47 -12.26 -11.42
C GLY A 327 -13.80 -11.46 -10.30
N TRP A 328 -14.17 -10.17 -10.14
CA TRP A 328 -13.69 -9.29 -9.08
C TRP A 328 -12.22 -8.84 -9.13
N ASP A 329 -11.52 -9.18 -10.20
CA ASP A 329 -10.22 -8.59 -10.51
C ASP A 329 -10.41 -7.18 -11.07
N PHE A 330 -9.53 -6.27 -10.69
CA PHE A 330 -9.55 -4.90 -11.18
C PHE A 330 -8.16 -4.33 -11.33
N ALA A 331 -8.06 -3.28 -12.14
CA ALA A 331 -6.80 -2.61 -12.35
C ALA A 331 -6.96 -1.14 -12.71
N LEU A 332 -5.89 -0.38 -12.48
CA LEU A 332 -5.78 1.03 -12.79
C LEU A 332 -4.53 1.27 -13.63
N HIS A 333 -4.69 1.95 -14.75
CA HIS A 333 -3.64 2.15 -15.75
C HIS A 333 -3.56 3.62 -16.18
N ASP A 334 -2.42 4.04 -16.71
CA ASP A 334 -2.32 5.33 -17.40
C ASP A 334 -3.12 5.26 -18.70
N ALA A 335 -4.11 6.14 -18.87
CA ALA A 335 -5.05 6.06 -20.00
C ALA A 335 -4.40 6.29 -21.37
N ARG A 336 -3.22 6.92 -21.42
CA ARG A 336 -2.52 7.24 -22.67
C ARG A 336 -1.47 6.19 -23.03
N THR A 337 -0.77 5.67 -22.03
CA THR A 337 0.40 4.80 -22.22
C THR A 337 0.12 3.34 -21.87
N GLY A 338 -1.02 3.04 -21.23
CA GLY A 338 -1.36 1.68 -20.81
C GLY A 338 -0.47 1.14 -19.68
N ARG A 339 0.34 1.97 -19.04
CA ARG A 339 1.22 1.53 -17.95
C ARG A 339 0.41 1.22 -16.68
N PRO A 340 0.70 0.11 -15.97
CA PRO A 340 -0.06 -0.27 -14.79
C PRO A 340 0.32 0.58 -13.57
N HIS A 341 -0.69 1.06 -12.86
CA HIS A 341 -0.55 1.74 -11.57
C HIS A 341 -0.96 0.88 -10.39
N LEU A 342 -2.00 0.08 -10.57
CA LEU A 342 -2.54 -0.79 -9.53
C LEU A 342 -3.17 -2.01 -10.18
N VAL A 343 -2.99 -3.16 -9.56
CA VAL A 343 -3.81 -4.36 -9.79
C VAL A 343 -4.37 -4.81 -8.45
N GLY A 344 -5.57 -5.38 -8.45
CA GLY A 344 -6.20 -5.86 -7.24
C GLY A 344 -7.30 -6.86 -7.53
N ALA A 345 -7.75 -7.51 -6.46
CA ALA A 345 -8.85 -8.46 -6.49
C ALA A 345 -9.71 -8.28 -5.24
N VAL A 346 -11.00 -8.53 -5.39
CA VAL A 346 -11.95 -8.69 -4.27
C VAL A 346 -12.32 -10.16 -4.15
N ARG A 347 -12.35 -10.69 -2.94
CA ARG A 347 -12.66 -12.09 -2.62
C ARG A 347 -13.71 -12.19 -1.52
#